data_AF-A0A914J204-F1
#
_entry.id   AF-A0A914J204-F1
#
_cell.length_a   1.000
_cell.length_b   1.000
_cell.length_c   1.000
_cell.angle_alpha   90.00
_cell.angle_beta   90.00
_cell.angle_gamma   90.00
#
_symmetry.space_group_name_H-M   'P 1'
#
loop_
_entity.id
_entity.type
_entity.pdbx_description
1 polymer ?
#
loop_
_entity_poly.entity_id
_entity_poly.type
_entity_poly.pdbx_seq_one_letter_code
_entity_poly.pdbx_strand_id
1 'polypeptide(L)'
;MDVSFNAFTGQFENEGGWGGGDQSFNATQMANMPTTQAPTARNDWEKFPIPVTVATLRTMDEGSEQLKIGKFTFNQVRIVAQIVQVNDNQSSVEYLVKDVNG
;
A
#
# COMPACT_ATOMS: atom_id res chain seq x y z
N MET A 1 16.23 7.26 -37.19
CA MET A 1 15.61 7.20 -35.84
C MET A 1 14.22 7.73 -36.05
N ASP A 2 13.34 6.83 -36.47
CA ASP A 2 12.08 7.20 -37.09
C ASP A 2 10.95 7.12 -36.06
N VAL A 3 10.17 8.19 -35.98
CA VAL A 3 9.04 8.32 -35.07
C VAL A 3 7.78 8.17 -35.90
N SER A 4 7.19 6.97 -35.88
CA SER A 4 5.91 6.69 -36.53
C SER A 4 4.76 7.00 -35.57
N PHE A 5 3.90 7.96 -35.95
CA PHE A 5 2.66 8.25 -35.27
C PHE A 5 1.54 7.41 -35.88
N ASN A 6 0.95 6.48 -35.11
CA ASN A 6 -0.29 5.84 -35.53
C ASN A 6 -1.44 6.86 -35.40
N ALA A 7 -1.90 7.37 -36.54
CA ALA A 7 -3.06 8.24 -36.62
C ALA A 7 -4.31 7.48 -36.16
N PHE A 8 -4.92 7.92 -35.06
CA PHE A 8 -6.28 7.52 -34.72
C PHE A 8 -7.24 8.39 -35.55
N THR A 9 -7.70 7.87 -36.68
CA THR A 9 -8.73 8.52 -37.50
C THR A 9 -10.08 8.40 -36.83
N GLY A 10 -10.35 9.27 -35.86
CA GLY A 10 -11.71 9.52 -35.40
C GLY A 10 -12.48 10.29 -36.47
N GLN A 11 -13.55 9.70 -36.99
CA GLN A 11 -14.70 10.46 -37.51
C GLN A 11 -15.88 10.20 -36.58
N PHE A 12 -16.42 11.28 -36.02
CA PHE A 12 -17.67 11.30 -35.27
C PHE A 12 -18.75 12.02 -36.09
N GLU A 13 -20.01 11.86 -35.69
CA GLU A 13 -21.22 12.51 -36.26
C GLU A 13 -21.62 11.95 -37.66
N ASN A 14 -22.88 11.83 -38.10
CA ASN A 14 -24.23 12.05 -37.53
C ASN A 14 -25.23 11.18 -38.36
N GLU A 15 -26.51 10.92 -38.06
CA GLU A 15 -27.47 11.34 -37.01
C GLU A 15 -28.11 10.11 -36.31
N GLY A 16 -29.40 10.18 -35.91
CA GLY A 16 -30.12 9.12 -35.19
C GLY A 16 -31.02 8.21 -36.05
N GLY A 17 -31.33 7.03 -35.52
CA GLY A 17 -32.29 6.09 -36.10
C GLY A 17 -32.88 5.15 -35.04
N TRP A 18 -34.16 5.32 -34.72
CA TRP A 18 -34.93 4.31 -33.98
C TRP A 18 -35.23 3.14 -34.91
N GLY A 19 -34.27 2.23 -35.08
CA GLY A 19 -34.35 1.07 -35.96
C GLY A 19 -34.08 -0.21 -35.21
N GLY A 20 -35.13 -1.03 -35.02
CA GLY A 20 -34.98 -2.38 -34.47
C GLY A 20 -34.22 -3.28 -35.45
N GLY A 21 -33.33 -4.10 -34.92
CA GLY A 21 -32.59 -5.11 -35.69
C GLY A 21 -32.07 -6.17 -34.73
N ASP A 22 -32.57 -7.40 -34.88
CA ASP A 22 -32.10 -8.57 -34.14
C ASP A 22 -30.59 -8.76 -34.38
N GLN A 23 -29.82 -8.47 -33.35
CA GLN A 23 -28.49 -9.04 -33.17
C GLN A 23 -28.47 -9.71 -31.81
N SER A 24 -28.87 -10.97 -31.79
CA SER A 24 -28.65 -11.91 -30.71
C SER A 24 -27.15 -12.00 -30.36
N PHE A 25 -26.68 -11.07 -29.54
CA PHE A 25 -25.33 -11.09 -28.97
C PHE A 25 -25.15 -12.37 -28.15
N ASN A 26 -24.32 -13.25 -28.67
CA ASN A 26 -24.14 -14.61 -28.16
C ASN A 26 -23.53 -14.58 -26.75
N ALA A 27 -24.38 -14.75 -25.74
CA ALA A 27 -24.05 -14.58 -24.32
C ALA A 27 -22.91 -15.48 -23.79
N THR A 28 -22.45 -16.47 -24.57
CA THR A 28 -21.31 -17.33 -24.22
C THR A 28 -19.95 -16.64 -24.31
N GLN A 29 -19.80 -15.50 -25.00
CA GLN A 29 -18.48 -14.85 -25.12
C GLN A 29 -18.08 -13.96 -23.92
N MET A 30 -18.99 -13.66 -22.99
CA MET A 30 -18.64 -12.89 -21.78
C MET A 30 -18.01 -13.73 -20.65
N ALA A 31 -18.04 -15.07 -20.76
CA ALA A 31 -17.56 -15.97 -19.70
C ALA A 31 -16.02 -15.94 -19.48
N ASN A 32 -15.26 -15.42 -20.46
CA ASN A 32 -13.79 -15.42 -20.46
C ASN A 32 -13.16 -14.01 -20.38
N MET A 33 -13.90 -13.00 -19.90
CA MET A 33 -13.20 -11.78 -19.43
C MET A 33 -12.31 -12.17 -18.25
N PRO A 34 -10.99 -11.87 -18.27
CA PRO A 34 -10.16 -12.05 -17.09
C PRO A 34 -10.76 -11.17 -16.00
N THR A 35 -11.25 -11.78 -14.93
CA THR A 35 -11.74 -11.04 -13.77
C THR A 35 -10.61 -10.16 -13.30
N THR A 36 -10.79 -8.84 -13.48
CA THR A 36 -9.83 -7.86 -12.97
C THR A 36 -9.72 -8.14 -11.48
N GLN A 37 -8.57 -8.64 -11.05
CA GLN A 37 -8.35 -8.97 -9.64
C GLN A 37 -8.73 -7.72 -8.87
N ALA A 38 -9.80 -7.82 -8.05
CA ALA A 38 -10.22 -6.71 -7.21
C ALA A 38 -8.97 -6.26 -6.46
N PRO A 39 -8.59 -4.97 -6.52
CA PRO A 39 -7.33 -4.51 -5.97
C PRO A 39 -7.31 -4.96 -4.52
N THR A 40 -6.39 -5.89 -4.22
CA THR A 40 -6.29 -6.47 -2.88
C THR A 40 -6.10 -5.26 -1.97
N ALA A 41 -7.01 -5.07 -1.01
CA ALA A 41 -7.02 -3.91 -0.15
C ALA A 41 -5.79 -3.95 0.76
N ARG A 42 -4.65 -3.56 0.18
CA ARG A 42 -3.34 -3.57 0.78
C ARG A 42 -3.39 -2.48 1.83
N ASN A 43 -3.46 -2.88 3.10
CA ASN A 43 -3.70 -1.97 4.20
C ASN A 43 -2.60 -0.90 4.18
N ASP A 44 -2.92 0.31 3.69
CA ASP A 44 -1.92 1.36 3.49
C ASP A 44 -1.25 1.80 4.80
N TRP A 45 -1.82 1.40 5.94
CA TRP A 45 -1.29 1.61 7.28
C TRP A 45 0.04 0.85 7.50
N GLU A 46 0.30 -0.22 6.75
CA GLU A 46 1.59 -0.92 6.70
C GLU A 46 2.73 -0.02 6.18
N LYS A 47 2.41 1.06 5.44
CA LYS A 47 3.39 1.98 4.85
C LYS A 47 3.79 3.13 5.77
N PHE A 48 3.05 3.36 6.86
CA PHE A 48 3.25 4.51 7.74
C PHE A 48 3.79 4.07 9.11
N PRO A 49 5.06 4.36 9.45
CA PRO A 49 5.61 4.00 10.74
C PRO A 49 4.94 4.82 11.85
N ILE A 50 4.29 4.12 12.79
CA ILE A 50 3.47 4.76 13.83
C ILE A 50 4.33 5.38 14.95
N PRO A 51 3.95 6.56 15.49
CA PRO A 51 4.61 7.11 16.67
C PRO A 51 4.26 6.28 17.92
N VAL A 52 5.26 5.87 18.68
CA VAL A 52 5.11 5.06 19.90
C VAL A 52 6.06 5.53 21.01
N THR A 53 5.77 5.11 22.24
CA THR A 53 6.64 5.38 23.40
C THR A 53 7.54 4.18 23.70
N VAL A 54 8.68 4.43 24.35
CA VAL A 54 9.59 3.39 24.87
C VAL A 54 8.83 2.45 25.82
N ALA A 55 7.93 2.98 26.64
CA ALA A 55 7.07 2.18 27.52
C ALA A 55 6.16 1.20 26.75
N THR A 56 5.59 1.61 25.61
CA THR A 56 4.79 0.74 24.73
C THR A 56 5.61 -0.41 24.13
N LEU A 57 6.89 -0.17 23.81
CA LEU A 57 7.77 -1.20 23.28
C LEU A 57 8.22 -2.19 24.36
N ARG A 58 8.38 -1.74 25.62
CA ARG A 58 8.66 -2.61 26.77
C ARG A 58 7.50 -3.56 27.12
N THR A 59 6.30 -3.37 26.56
CA THR A 59 5.16 -4.29 26.72
C THR A 59 5.01 -5.30 25.58
N MET A 60 5.95 -5.36 24.63
CA MET A 60 5.95 -6.39 23.58
C MET A 60 6.40 -7.74 24.15
N ASP A 61 5.74 -8.82 23.71
CA ASP A 61 6.14 -10.19 24.04
C ASP A 61 7.55 -10.50 23.53
N GLU A 62 8.35 -11.20 24.33
CA GLU A 62 9.69 -11.65 23.92
C GLU A 62 9.62 -12.51 22.65
N GLY A 63 10.41 -12.15 21.63
CA GLY A 63 10.39 -12.80 20.32
C GLY A 63 9.30 -12.29 19.36
N SER A 64 8.45 -11.32 19.74
CA SER A 64 7.54 -10.67 18.79
C SER A 64 8.25 -9.61 17.96
N GLU A 65 8.37 -9.82 16.65
CA GLU A 65 8.89 -8.83 15.70
C GLU A 65 7.86 -7.74 15.31
N GLN A 66 6.61 -7.87 15.77
CA GLN A 66 5.50 -7.02 15.35
C GLN A 66 4.80 -6.39 16.57
N LEU A 67 4.62 -5.08 16.55
CA LEU A 67 3.89 -4.35 17.59
C LEU A 67 2.38 -4.45 17.31
N LYS A 68 1.61 -4.94 18.28
CA LYS A 68 0.14 -5.01 18.20
C LYS A 68 -0.49 -3.94 19.08
N ILE A 69 -1.34 -3.09 18.50
CA ILE A 69 -2.13 -2.09 19.23
C ILE A 69 -3.61 -2.32 18.89
N GLY A 70 -4.33 -2.95 19.83
CA GLY A 70 -5.71 -3.36 19.63
C GLY A 70 -5.83 -4.38 18.49
N LYS A 71 -6.47 -3.99 17.39
CA LYS A 71 -6.66 -4.84 16.19
C LYS A 71 -5.61 -4.61 15.09
N PHE A 72 -4.70 -3.65 15.29
CA PHE A 72 -3.71 -3.27 14.28
C PHE A 72 -2.34 -3.83 14.63
N THR A 73 -1.60 -4.21 13.60
CA THR A 73 -0.25 -4.78 13.70
C THR A 73 0.70 -3.94 12.88
N PHE A 74 1.86 -3.61 13.44
CA PHE A 74 2.82 -2.67 12.86
C PHE A 74 4.23 -3.27 12.85
N ASN A 75 4.86 -3.23 11.68
CA ASN A 75 6.24 -3.70 11.46
C ASN A 75 7.28 -2.57 11.55
N GLN A 76 6.83 -1.31 11.58
CA GLN A 76 7.69 -0.14 11.71
C GLN A 76 7.07 0.87 12.67
N VAL A 77 7.92 1.47 13.49
CA VAL A 77 7.56 2.47 14.50
C VAL A 77 8.49 3.67 14.42
N ARG A 78 8.07 4.79 15.02
CA ARG A 78 8.89 5.98 15.28
C ARG A 78 8.83 6.30 16.76
N ILE A 79 9.98 6.66 17.31
CA ILE A 79 10.12 7.10 18.71
C ILE A 79 10.73 8.50 18.67
N VAL A 80 10.24 9.40 19.52
CA VAL A 80 10.89 10.69 19.78
C VAL A 80 11.41 10.65 21.21
N ALA A 81 12.73 10.62 21.36
CA ALA A 81 13.40 10.40 22.63
C ALA A 81 14.73 11.18 22.69
N GLN A 82 15.22 11.42 23.91
CA GLN A 82 16.55 11.96 24.16
C GLN A 82 17.58 10.83 24.12
N ILE A 83 18.71 11.04 23.44
CA ILE A 83 19.88 10.15 23.54
C ILE A 83 20.56 10.41 24.90
N VAL A 84 20.73 9.35 25.67
CA VAL A 84 21.37 9.35 27.00
C VAL A 84 22.82 8.85 26.91
N GLN A 85 23.06 7.83 26.08
CA GLN A 85 24.39 7.27 25.85
C GLN A 85 24.51 6.82 24.39
N VAL A 86 25.72 6.92 23.85
CA VAL A 86 26.11 6.37 22.55
C VAL A 86 27.20 5.34 22.81
N ASN A 87 27.10 4.17 22.18
CA ASN A 87 28.13 3.15 22.16
C ASN A 87 28.46 2.83 20.69
N ASP A 88 29.72 3.03 20.29
CA ASP A 88 30.18 2.83 18.91
C ASP A 88 31.20 1.69 18.88
N ASN A 89 30.82 0.60 18.20
CA ASN A 89 31.60 -0.61 18.08
C ASN A 89 32.16 -0.80 16.65
N GLN A 90 32.34 0.28 15.88
CA GLN A 90 32.84 0.34 14.50
C GLN A 90 31.95 -0.32 13.42
N SER A 91 31.22 -1.39 13.78
CA SER A 91 30.24 -2.05 12.89
C SER A 91 28.79 -1.61 13.16
N SER A 92 28.52 -1.02 14.32
CA SER A 92 27.21 -0.55 14.74
C SER A 92 27.36 0.63 15.71
N VAL A 93 26.38 1.53 15.68
CA VAL A 93 26.22 2.57 16.70
C VAL A 93 24.92 2.29 17.45
N GLU A 94 25.06 2.01 18.74
CA GLU A 94 23.97 1.72 19.67
C GLU A 94 23.66 2.98 20.47
N TYR A 95 22.36 3.28 20.60
CA TYR A 95 21.88 4.46 21.32
C TYR A 95 21.03 4.02 22.50
N LEU A 96 21.43 4.38 23.72
CA LEU A 96 20.52 4.36 24.85
C LEU A 96 19.65 5.61 24.78
N VAL A 97 18.35 5.41 24.63
CA VAL A 97 17.37 6.51 24.55
C VAL A 97 16.43 6.51 25.74
N LYS A 98 15.95 7.70 26.09
CA LYS A 98 14.94 7.92 27.12
C LYS A 98 13.84 8.83 26.56
N ASP A 99 12.58 8.42 26.67
CA ASP A 99 11.45 9.27 26.36
C ASP A 99 10.77 9.82 27.63
N VAL A 100 9.61 10.47 27.47
CA VAL A 100 8.84 11.05 28.59
C VAL A 100 8.31 10.00 29.58
N ASN A 101 8.28 8.72 29.20
CA ASN A 101 7.70 7.60 29.93
C ASN A 101 8.69 6.46 30.26
N GLY A 102 9.92 6.45 29.74
CA GLY A 102 10.89 5.38 30.05
C GLY A 102 12.28 5.48 29.44
#